data_AF-A0A1A8S4L8-F1
#
_entry.id   AF-A0A1A8S4L8-F1
#
_cell.length_a   1.000
_cell.length_b   1.000
_cell.length_c   1.000
_cell.angle_alpha   90.00
_cell.angle_beta   90.00
_cell.angle_gamma   90.00
#
_symmetry.space_group_name_H-M   'P 1'
#
loop_
_entity.id
_entity.type
_entity.pdbx_description
1 polymer ?
#
loop_
_entity_poly.entity_id
_entity_poly.type
_entity_poly.pdbx_seq_one_letter_code
_entity_poly.pdbx_strand_id
1 'polypeptide(L)'
;KSAFWEPEAENADLDHILSGEDVIRWVKRQMDTSKTFDMCVSREGMVERGLKLWKRQKSGGPLNPLKVTFRGEAGVDTGALRMQFLSSE
;
A
#
# COMPACT_ATOMS: atom_id res chain seq x y z
N LYS A 1 -4.87 -20.09 -38.86
CA LYS A 1 -5.46 -18.86 -38.30
C LYS A 1 -5.34 -18.97 -36.79
N SER A 2 -4.21 -18.52 -36.24
CA SER A 2 -3.95 -18.53 -34.79
C SER A 2 -4.53 -17.25 -34.21
N ALA A 3 -5.23 -17.36 -33.10
CA ALA A 3 -5.90 -16.25 -32.43
C ALA A 3 -4.92 -15.11 -32.15
N PHE A 4 -5.35 -13.93 -32.58
CA PHE A 4 -4.80 -12.63 -32.31
C PHE A 4 -4.73 -12.46 -30.79
N TRP A 5 -3.53 -12.24 -30.26
CA TRP A 5 -3.34 -11.84 -28.88
C TRP A 5 -3.94 -10.44 -28.71
N GLU A 6 -4.96 -10.29 -27.87
CA GLU A 6 -5.48 -8.97 -27.44
C GLU A 6 -4.90 -8.63 -26.07
N PRO A 7 -3.93 -7.70 -25.96
CA PRO A 7 -3.54 -7.10 -24.70
C PRO A 7 -4.23 -5.74 -24.55
N GLU A 8 -5.56 -5.68 -24.62
CA GLU A 8 -6.29 -4.39 -24.59
C GLU A 8 -6.98 -4.09 -23.25
N ALA A 9 -7.18 -5.10 -22.39
CA ALA A 9 -7.92 -4.90 -21.14
C ALA A 9 -7.10 -4.26 -20.01
N GLU A 10 -5.76 -4.36 -20.02
CA GLU A 10 -4.92 -3.81 -18.93
C GLU A 10 -4.55 -2.33 -19.11
N ASN A 11 -4.63 -1.78 -20.33
CA ASN A 11 -4.21 -0.39 -20.61
C ASN A 11 -5.35 0.64 -20.65
N ALA A 12 -6.60 0.21 -20.87
CA ALA A 12 -7.74 1.13 -21.06
C ALA A 12 -8.14 1.93 -19.79
N ASP A 13 -7.73 1.49 -18.61
CA ASP A 13 -8.07 2.17 -17.34
C ASP A 13 -7.14 3.37 -17.05
N LEU A 14 -6.00 3.49 -17.77
CA LEU A 14 -5.08 4.63 -17.64
C LEU A 14 -5.45 5.80 -18.57
N ASP A 15 -6.20 5.56 -19.65
CA ASP A 15 -6.62 6.59 -20.62
C ASP A 15 -7.56 7.65 -20.01
N HIS A 16 -8.14 7.38 -18.83
CA HIS A 16 -9.02 8.28 -18.08
C HIS A 16 -8.30 9.08 -16.98
N ILE A 17 -6.98 8.96 -16.85
CA ILE A 17 -6.21 9.71 -15.85
C ILE A 17 -5.88 11.10 -16.41
N LEU A 18 -6.67 12.10 -16.03
CA LEU A 18 -6.50 13.49 -16.45
C LEU A 18 -5.94 14.39 -15.33
N SER A 19 -5.91 13.88 -14.09
CA SER A 19 -5.49 14.61 -12.90
C SER A 19 -4.88 13.69 -11.84
N GLY A 20 -4.21 14.30 -10.84
CA GLY A 20 -3.71 13.54 -9.68
C GLY A 20 -4.83 12.87 -8.86
N GLU A 21 -6.04 13.43 -8.87
CA GLU A 21 -7.20 12.83 -8.21
C GLU A 21 -7.63 11.53 -8.90
N ASP A 22 -7.51 11.49 -10.23
CA ASP A 22 -7.81 10.28 -11.01
C ASP A 22 -6.79 9.18 -10.71
N VAL A 23 -5.50 9.53 -10.54
CA VAL A 23 -4.46 8.59 -10.09
C VAL A 23 -4.83 8.02 -8.72
N ILE A 24 -5.19 8.86 -7.75
CA ILE A 24 -5.56 8.40 -6.41
C ILE A 24 -6.80 7.48 -6.47
N ARG A 25 -7.81 7.84 -7.27
CA ARG A 25 -9.03 7.04 -7.44
C ARG A 25 -8.72 5.70 -8.11
N TRP A 26 -7.87 5.69 -9.12
CA TRP A 26 -7.42 4.49 -9.82
C TRP A 26 -6.67 3.56 -8.86
N VAL A 27 -5.64 4.06 -8.16
CA VAL A 27 -4.88 3.27 -7.18
C VAL A 27 -5.81 2.67 -6.12
N LYS A 28 -6.77 3.46 -5.60
CA LYS A 28 -7.73 2.98 -4.61
C LYS A 28 -8.59 1.80 -5.09
N ARG A 29 -8.92 1.75 -6.39
CA ARG A 29 -9.68 0.62 -6.98
C ARG A 29 -8.86 -0.65 -7.08
N GLN A 30 -7.54 -0.51 -7.26
CA GLN A 30 -6.61 -1.64 -7.33
C GLN A 30 -6.32 -2.25 -5.95
N MET A 31 -6.73 -1.61 -4.86
CA MET A 31 -6.44 -2.08 -3.52
C MET A 31 -7.31 -3.27 -3.10
N ASP A 32 -6.69 -4.34 -2.60
CA ASP A 32 -7.39 -5.45 -1.95
C ASP A 32 -7.68 -5.08 -0.49
N THR A 33 -8.91 -4.65 -0.23
CA THR A 33 -9.37 -4.29 1.13
C THR A 33 -9.77 -5.49 1.99
N SER A 34 -9.80 -6.71 1.43
CA SER A 34 -10.08 -7.93 2.19
C SER A 34 -8.89 -8.39 3.03
N LYS A 35 -7.69 -7.89 2.71
CA LYS A 35 -6.44 -8.18 3.41
C LYS A 35 -5.84 -6.90 3.97
N THR A 36 -4.88 -7.05 4.87
CA THR A 36 -4.07 -5.94 5.37
C THR A 36 -2.60 -6.19 5.11
N PHE A 37 -1.82 -5.11 5.06
CA PHE A 37 -0.37 -5.15 5.09
C PHE A 37 0.08 -4.63 6.45
N ASP A 38 0.35 -5.57 7.37
CA ASP A 38 0.63 -5.26 8.77
C ASP A 38 2.12 -5.05 9.00
N MET A 39 2.47 -3.91 9.58
CA MET A 39 3.83 -3.56 9.99
C MET A 39 3.87 -3.28 11.49
N CYS A 40 4.74 -4.00 12.20
CA CYS A 40 5.03 -3.73 13.61
C CYS A 40 6.42 -3.08 13.73
N VAL A 41 6.48 -1.81 14.10
CA VAL A 41 7.70 -0.99 14.11
C VAL A 41 8.06 -0.53 15.52
N SER A 42 9.35 -0.22 15.74
CA SER A 42 9.81 0.54 16.91
C SER A 42 9.73 2.03 16.63
N ARG A 43 9.65 2.86 17.68
CA ARG A 43 9.75 4.33 17.53
C ARG A 43 11.16 4.73 17.09
N GLU A 44 12.18 4.03 17.58
CA GLU A 44 13.56 4.26 17.17
C GLU A 44 13.82 3.67 15.79
N GLY A 45 14.39 4.48 14.88
CA GLY A 45 14.73 4.05 13.53
C GLY A 45 13.52 3.57 12.73
N MET A 46 12.34 4.14 13.00
CA MET A 46 11.03 3.71 12.49
C MET A 46 11.03 3.47 10.97
N VAL A 47 11.51 4.44 10.19
CA VAL A 47 11.54 4.36 8.72
C VAL A 47 12.48 3.26 8.24
N GLU A 48 13.74 3.28 8.66
CA GLU A 48 14.75 2.32 8.19
C GLU A 48 14.38 0.88 8.56
N ARG A 49 13.93 0.66 9.80
CA ARG A 49 13.51 -0.66 10.28
C ARG A 49 12.18 -1.08 9.64
N GLY A 50 11.26 -0.15 9.43
CA GLY A 50 10.00 -0.38 8.72
C GLY A 50 10.24 -0.83 7.28
N LEU A 51 11.08 -0.13 6.52
CA LEU A 51 11.44 -0.52 5.15
C LEU A 51 12.12 -1.89 5.10
N LYS A 52 12.98 -2.21 6.07
CA LYS A 52 13.60 -3.54 6.20
C LYS A 52 12.57 -4.64 6.45
N LEU A 53 11.52 -4.37 7.24
CA LEU A 53 10.41 -5.30 7.48
C LEU A 53 9.57 -5.46 6.21
N TRP A 54 9.22 -4.36 5.54
CA TRP A 54 8.47 -4.38 4.28
C TRP A 54 9.16 -5.26 3.23
N LYS A 55 10.46 -5.07 3.00
CA LYS A 55 11.22 -5.88 2.02
C LYS A 55 11.19 -7.39 2.31
N ARG A 56 10.98 -7.79 3.56
CA ARG A 56 10.97 -9.21 3.99
C ARG A 56 9.56 -9.82 4.01
N GLN A 57 8.50 -9.01 3.93
CA GLN A 57 7.14 -9.49 4.01
C GLN A 57 6.80 -10.33 2.77
N LYS A 58 6.35 -11.57 2.98
CA LYS A 58 5.90 -12.48 1.91
C LYS A 58 4.39 -12.47 1.69
N SER A 59 3.63 -11.86 2.61
CA SER A 59 2.18 -11.83 2.62
C SER A 59 1.67 -10.40 2.77
N GLY A 60 0.91 -9.93 1.79
CA GLY A 60 0.44 -8.55 1.72
C GLY A 60 1.52 -7.62 1.20
N GLY A 61 1.18 -6.93 0.11
CA GLY A 61 2.04 -5.94 -0.54
C GLY A 61 1.39 -4.56 -0.50
N PRO A 62 1.93 -3.57 -1.25
CA PRO A 62 1.40 -2.20 -1.28
C PRO A 62 -0.02 -2.10 -1.85
N LEU A 63 -0.55 -3.17 -2.44
CA LEU A 63 -1.94 -3.26 -2.87
C LEU A 63 -2.92 -3.48 -1.70
N ASN A 64 -2.44 -3.82 -0.51
CA ASN A 64 -3.29 -3.96 0.67
C ASN A 64 -3.20 -2.70 1.53
N PRO A 65 -4.28 -2.31 2.25
CA PRO A 65 -4.23 -1.27 3.27
C PRO A 65 -3.09 -1.50 4.28
N LEU A 66 -2.21 -0.50 4.42
CA LEU A 66 -1.15 -0.47 5.41
C LEU A 66 -1.74 -0.29 6.82
N LYS A 67 -1.32 -1.15 7.74
CA LYS A 67 -1.65 -1.08 9.17
C LYS A 67 -0.36 -1.05 9.99
N VAL A 68 -0.16 0.02 10.76
CA VAL A 68 1.06 0.20 11.56
C VAL A 68 0.76 0.05 13.05
N THR A 69 1.54 -0.79 13.72
CA THR A 69 1.51 -0.92 15.18
C THR A 69 2.89 -0.63 15.77
N PHE A 70 2.92 -0.02 16.95
CA PHE A 70 4.17 0.22 17.68
C PHE A 70 4.42 -0.92 18.67
N ARG A 71 5.67 -1.41 18.71
CA ARG A 71 6.07 -2.47 19.64
C ARG A 71 5.81 -2.04 21.09
N GLY A 72 5.09 -2.87 21.82
CA GLY A 72 4.82 -2.67 23.25
C GLY A 72 3.68 -1.69 23.55
N GLU A 73 3.00 -1.15 22.53
CA GLU A 73 1.88 -0.24 22.71
C GLU A 73 0.56 -0.94 22.41
N ALA A 74 -0.41 -0.79 23.33
CA ALA A 74 -1.79 -1.20 23.11
C ALA A 74 -2.47 -0.18 22.19
N GLY A 75 -2.17 -0.24 20.89
CA GLY A 75 -2.68 0.70 19.89
C GLY A 75 -3.31 -0.01 18.69
N VAL A 76 -4.57 0.28 18.42
CA VAL A 76 -5.22 0.01 17.11
C VAL A 76 -4.84 1.17 16.19
N ASP A 77 -4.33 0.87 15.00
CA ASP A 77 -4.01 1.90 14.00
C ASP A 77 -5.27 2.62 13.51
N THR A 78 -5.59 3.76 14.11
CA THR A 78 -6.69 4.64 13.71
C THR A 78 -6.31 5.58 12.55
N GLY A 79 -5.12 5.44 11.97
CA GLY A 79 -4.62 6.29 10.90
C GLY A 79 -3.60 7.34 11.33
N ALA A 80 -3.54 7.69 12.61
CA ALA A 80 -2.48 8.57 13.11
C ALA A 80 -1.09 7.92 12.99
N LEU A 81 -1.01 6.61 13.25
CA LEU A 81 0.27 5.87 13.26
C LEU A 81 0.80 5.68 11.83
N ARG A 82 -0.07 5.36 10.87
CA ARG A 82 0.34 5.30 9.46
C ARG A 82 0.80 6.65 8.92
N MET A 83 0.14 7.75 9.34
CA MET A 83 0.55 9.10 8.93
C MET A 83 1.93 9.42 9.51
N GLN A 84 2.14 9.21 10.80
CA GLN A 84 3.45 9.39 11.44
C GLN A 84 4.55 8.57 10.76
N PHE A 85 4.25 7.32 10.38
CA PHE A 85 5.18 6.45 9.67
C PHE A 85 5.58 6.99 8.28
N LEU A 86 4.61 7.51 7.52
CA LEU A 86 4.81 7.97 6.14
C LEU A 86 5.30 9.42 6.03
N SER A 87 5.03 10.26 7.04
CA SER A 87 5.41 11.67 7.02
C SER A 87 6.81 11.93 7.56
N SER A 88 7.34 11.01 8.40
CA SER A 88 8.66 11.07 9.04
C SER A 88 9.15 12.51 9.31
N GLU A 89 8.55 13.18 10.29
CA GLU A 89 9.25 14.22 11.06
C GLU A 89 9.97 13.56 12.25
#